data_AF-A0A8H4XRV7-F1
#
_entry.id   AF-A0A8H4XRV7-F1
#
_cell.length_a   1.000
_cell.length_b   1.000
_cell.length_c   1.000
_cell.angle_alpha   90.00
_cell.angle_beta   90.00
_cell.angle_gamma   90.00
#
_symmetry.space_group_name_H-M   'P 1'
#
loop_
_entity.id
_entity.type
_entity.pdbx_description
1 polymer ?
#
loop_
_entity_poly.entity_id
_entity_poly.type
_entity_poly.pdbx_seq_one_letter_code
_entity_poly.pdbx_strand_id
1 'polypeptide(L)'
;MIVPFAVILLTSGVSALSSPYHLKEFHPVPRGWKEISPAPASHTLELQIALKQHRFSELEKALYEVSDPAHARYGQHLSATDVHELVRPADETLELVESWLAEYGVDPLDLDWSPAQDWVSVTLPVNVVESLLDTNYSVYRHEDGA
;
A
#
# COMPACT_ATOMS: atom_id res chain seq x y z
N MET A 1 61.39 11.66 6.09
CA MET A 1 60.32 11.91 5.10
C MET A 1 59.32 10.78 5.28
N ILE A 2 58.21 11.03 5.98
CA ILE A 2 57.18 10.03 6.30
C ILE A 2 55.91 10.52 5.58
N VAL A 3 55.38 9.72 4.67
CA VAL A 3 54.10 10.00 3.99
C VAL A 3 53.05 9.07 4.62
N PRO A 4 51.94 9.56 5.19
CA PRO A 4 50.94 8.69 5.76
C PRO A 4 50.02 8.13 4.66
N PHE A 5 49.71 6.84 4.75
CA PHE A 5 48.78 6.14 3.88
C PHE A 5 47.36 6.40 4.41
N ALA A 6 46.53 7.11 3.64
CA ALA A 6 45.13 7.34 3.98
C ALA A 6 44.27 6.16 3.48
N VAL A 7 43.66 5.42 4.40
CA VAL A 7 42.65 4.40 4.09
C VAL A 7 41.29 5.09 4.05
N ILE A 8 40.71 5.21 2.85
CA ILE A 8 39.34 5.71 2.66
C ILE A 8 38.42 4.48 2.70
N LEU A 9 37.69 4.31 3.80
CA LEU A 9 36.58 3.37 3.89
C LEU A 9 35.38 3.98 3.19
N LEU A 10 35.10 3.52 1.97
CA LEU A 10 33.82 3.76 1.31
C LEU A 10 32.74 2.96 2.05
N THR A 11 31.99 3.65 2.91
CA THR A 11 30.76 3.09 3.47
C THR A 11 29.74 3.04 2.33
N SER A 12 29.49 1.85 1.79
CA SER A 12 28.36 1.63 0.88
C SER A 12 27.07 1.95 1.64
N GLY A 13 26.48 3.12 1.38
CA GLY A 13 25.11 3.40 1.77
C GLY A 13 24.22 2.37 1.09
N VAL A 14 23.45 1.63 1.87
CA VAL A 14 22.36 0.80 1.35
C VAL A 14 21.44 1.76 0.60
N SER A 15 21.40 1.64 -0.74
CA SER A 15 20.41 2.36 -1.52
C SER A 15 19.04 1.84 -1.09
N ALA A 16 18.21 2.74 -0.54
CA ALA A 16 16.79 2.48 -0.38
C ALA A 16 16.26 1.89 -1.70
N LEU A 17 15.48 0.82 -1.61
CA LEU A 17 14.85 0.19 -2.74
C LEU A 17 13.90 1.23 -3.39
N SER A 18 14.41 2.04 -4.31
CA SER A 18 13.58 2.78 -5.25
C SER A 18 13.00 1.74 -6.20
N SER A 19 11.99 1.03 -5.73
CA SER A 19 11.14 0.24 -6.60
C SER A 19 10.41 1.27 -7.48
N PRO A 20 10.55 1.23 -8.81
CA PRO A 20 9.91 2.20 -9.67
C PRO A 20 8.40 2.08 -9.47
N TYR A 21 7.76 3.11 -8.92
CA TYR A 21 6.31 3.14 -8.79
C TYR A 21 5.70 2.91 -10.18
N HIS A 22 4.78 1.94 -10.26
CA HIS A 22 4.01 1.69 -11.46
C HIS A 22 2.65 2.37 -11.32
N LEU A 23 2.42 3.40 -12.14
CA LEU A 23 1.13 4.07 -12.20
C LEU A 23 0.07 3.08 -12.71
N LYS A 24 -0.86 2.68 -11.83
CA LYS A 24 -1.96 1.80 -12.18
C LYS A 24 -3.06 2.53 -12.95
N GLU A 25 -3.42 3.71 -12.49
CA GLU A 25 -4.52 4.49 -13.05
C GLU A 25 -4.27 5.99 -12.85
N PHE A 26 -4.74 6.81 -13.79
CA PHE A 26 -4.69 8.26 -13.72
C PHE A 26 -6.07 8.85 -13.96
N HIS A 27 -6.50 9.73 -13.07
CA HIS A 27 -7.79 10.42 -13.15
C HIS A 27 -7.56 11.90 -13.39
N PRO A 28 -7.91 12.45 -14.57
CA PRO A 28 -7.86 13.89 -14.77
C PRO A 28 -8.92 14.58 -13.90
N VAL A 29 -8.68 15.86 -13.56
CA VAL A 29 -9.63 16.67 -12.79
C VAL A 29 -11.00 16.69 -13.50
N PRO A 30 -12.09 16.23 -12.84
CA PRO A 30 -13.40 16.19 -13.46
C PRO A 30 -13.93 17.59 -13.82
N ARG A 31 -14.87 17.66 -14.77
CA ARG A 31 -15.51 18.95 -15.12
C ARG A 31 -16.19 19.56 -13.90
N GLY A 32 -16.12 20.88 -13.78
CA GLY A 32 -16.68 21.63 -12.66
C GLY A 32 -15.81 21.66 -11.41
N TRP A 33 -14.76 20.82 -11.31
CA TRP A 33 -13.78 20.89 -10.23
C TRP A 33 -12.60 21.77 -10.63
N LYS A 34 -12.12 22.58 -9.67
CA LYS A 34 -10.94 23.42 -9.83
C LYS A 34 -10.01 23.23 -8.64
N GLU A 35 -8.72 23.10 -8.94
CA GLU A 35 -7.69 23.17 -7.92
C GLU A 35 -7.66 24.59 -7.33
N ILE A 36 -7.72 24.70 -6.01
CA ILE A 36 -7.74 26.00 -5.32
C ILE A 36 -6.44 26.29 -4.57
N SER A 37 -5.75 25.27 -4.08
CA SER A 37 -4.48 25.40 -3.36
C SER A 37 -3.81 24.04 -3.16
N PRO A 38 -2.50 24.00 -2.88
CA PRO A 38 -1.86 22.82 -2.31
C PRO A 38 -2.55 22.38 -1.01
N ALA A 39 -2.51 21.09 -0.70
CA ALA A 39 -3.04 20.57 0.55
C ALA A 39 -2.16 21.02 1.74
N PRO A 40 -2.75 21.44 2.88
CA PRO A 40 -1.95 21.79 4.05
C PRO A 40 -1.11 20.61 4.53
N ALA A 41 0.20 20.81 4.70
CA ALA A 41 1.15 19.77 5.07
C ALA A 41 0.74 18.96 6.32
N SER A 42 0.09 19.61 7.30
CA SER A 42 -0.35 18.99 8.56
C SER A 42 -1.74 18.36 8.50
N HIS A 43 -2.45 18.46 7.37
CA HIS A 43 -3.74 17.80 7.21
C HIS A 43 -3.54 16.29 7.19
N THR A 44 -4.37 15.54 7.91
CA THR A 44 -4.24 14.08 8.04
C THR A 44 -5.08 13.37 6.99
N LEU A 45 -4.50 12.39 6.32
CA LEU A 45 -5.17 11.50 5.38
C LEU A 45 -5.17 10.08 5.94
N GLU A 46 -6.31 9.41 5.85
CA GLU A 46 -6.40 7.97 6.04
C GLU A 46 -6.05 7.28 4.73
N LEU A 47 -4.96 6.51 4.73
CA LEU A 47 -4.53 5.71 3.60
C LEU A 47 -4.92 4.25 3.83
N GLN A 48 -5.45 3.62 2.79
CA GLN A 48 -5.71 2.18 2.76
C GLN A 48 -4.84 1.56 1.68
N ILE A 49 -3.93 0.67 2.10
CA ILE A 49 -2.93 0.07 1.24
C ILE A 49 -3.29 -1.41 1.07
N ALA A 50 -3.61 -1.78 -0.17
CA ALA A 50 -3.91 -3.16 -0.53
C ALA A 50 -2.63 -3.92 -0.88
N LEU A 51 -2.44 -5.09 -0.26
CA LEU A 51 -1.30 -5.96 -0.46
C LEU A 51 -1.62 -7.04 -1.49
N LYS A 52 -0.56 -7.61 -2.08
CA LYS A 52 -0.70 -8.71 -3.03
C LYS A 52 -1.14 -9.98 -2.29
N GLN A 53 -2.35 -10.43 -2.61
CA GLN A 53 -2.91 -11.68 -2.10
C GLN A 53 -2.13 -12.89 -2.64
N HIS A 54 -1.84 -13.87 -1.78
CA HIS A 54 -0.91 -14.95 -2.10
C HIS A 54 -1.56 -16.06 -2.95
N ARG A 55 -2.68 -16.65 -2.52
CA ARG A 55 -3.32 -17.82 -3.14
C ARG A 55 -4.62 -17.48 -3.87
N PHE A 56 -4.62 -16.36 -4.59
CA PHE A 56 -5.83 -15.87 -5.28
C PHE A 56 -6.38 -16.85 -6.32
N SER A 57 -5.51 -17.60 -7.02
CA SER A 57 -5.92 -18.62 -7.98
C SER A 57 -6.67 -19.80 -7.35
N GLU A 58 -6.32 -20.17 -6.10
CA GLU A 58 -7.05 -21.18 -5.34
C GLU A 58 -8.43 -20.67 -4.90
N LEU A 59 -8.51 -19.39 -4.50
CA LEU A 59 -9.79 -18.73 -4.20
C LEU A 59 -10.70 -18.69 -5.43
N GLU A 60 -10.16 -18.27 -6.58
CA GLU A 60 -10.89 -18.23 -7.85
C GLU A 60 -11.39 -19.62 -8.26
N LYS A 61 -10.53 -20.63 -8.17
CA LYS A 61 -10.92 -22.02 -8.43
C LYS A 61 -12.05 -22.47 -7.50
N ALA A 62 -11.93 -22.22 -6.20
CA ALA A 62 -12.96 -22.59 -5.23
C ALA A 62 -14.28 -21.88 -5.53
N LEU A 63 -14.25 -20.59 -5.90
CA LEU A 63 -15.42 -19.82 -6.29
C LEU A 63 -16.17 -20.48 -7.46
N TYR A 64 -15.46 -20.90 -8.50
CA TYR A 64 -16.08 -21.59 -9.63
C TYR A 64 -16.65 -22.96 -9.25
N GLU A 65 -15.90 -23.77 -8.50
CA GLU A 65 -16.32 -25.11 -8.08
C GLU A 65 -17.57 -25.11 -7.20
N VAL A 66 -17.77 -24.08 -6.37
CA VAL A 66 -18.95 -23.99 -5.49
C VAL A 66 -20.14 -23.32 -6.15
N SER A 67 -19.92 -22.64 -7.28
CA SER A 67 -20.95 -21.90 -8.03
C SER A 67 -21.48 -22.65 -9.25
N ASP A 68 -20.82 -23.73 -9.68
CA ASP A 68 -21.27 -24.59 -10.78
C ASP A 68 -22.27 -25.67 -10.28
N PRO A 69 -23.56 -25.64 -10.69
CA PRO A 69 -24.55 -26.64 -10.31
C PRO A 69 -24.23 -28.08 -10.72
N ALA A 70 -23.38 -28.28 -11.72
CA ALA A 70 -22.95 -29.60 -12.17
C ALA A 70 -21.76 -30.13 -11.34
N HIS A 71 -21.11 -29.27 -10.55
CA HIS A 71 -19.93 -29.64 -9.79
C HIS A 71 -20.30 -30.25 -8.43
N ALA A 72 -19.52 -31.23 -7.97
CA ALA A 72 -19.78 -31.95 -6.72
C ALA A 72 -19.74 -31.04 -5.47
N ARG A 73 -19.07 -29.88 -5.56
CA ARG A 73 -18.95 -28.90 -4.49
C ARG A 73 -20.00 -27.77 -4.56
N TYR A 74 -20.99 -27.86 -5.44
CA TYR A 74 -22.01 -26.83 -5.56
C TYR A 74 -22.66 -26.50 -4.21
N GLY A 75 -22.74 -25.20 -3.87
CA GLY A 75 -23.30 -24.70 -2.62
C GLY A 75 -22.43 -24.92 -1.37
N GLN A 76 -21.26 -25.55 -1.49
CA GLN A 76 -20.33 -25.76 -0.37
C GLN A 76 -19.36 -24.59 -0.24
N HIS A 77 -19.89 -23.41 0.11
CA HIS A 77 -19.11 -22.18 0.24
C HIS A 77 -18.01 -22.26 1.31
N LEU A 78 -16.91 -21.53 1.08
CA LEU A 78 -15.82 -21.37 2.04
C LEU A 78 -16.28 -20.56 3.25
N SER A 79 -15.71 -20.86 4.42
CA SER A 79 -15.88 -19.99 5.59
C SER A 79 -15.04 -18.71 5.44
N ALA A 80 -15.34 -17.68 6.23
CA ALA A 80 -14.56 -16.45 6.23
C ALA A 80 -13.08 -16.71 6.55
N THR A 81 -12.80 -17.58 7.53
CA THR A 81 -11.43 -17.98 7.89
C THR A 81 -10.72 -18.67 6.73
N ASP A 82 -11.39 -19.57 6.01
CA ASP A 82 -10.79 -20.22 4.82
C ASP A 82 -10.43 -19.19 3.75
N VAL A 83 -11.29 -18.18 3.54
CA VAL A 83 -11.00 -17.09 2.60
C VAL A 83 -9.81 -16.26 3.07
N HIS A 84 -9.76 -15.89 4.35
CA HIS A 84 -8.64 -15.12 4.92
C HIS A 84 -7.31 -15.83 4.68
N GLU A 85 -7.25 -17.14 4.92
CA GLU A 85 -6.04 -17.94 4.67
C GLU A 85 -5.60 -17.92 3.19
N LEU A 86 -6.55 -17.91 2.26
CA LEU A 86 -6.24 -17.87 0.83
C LEU A 86 -5.76 -16.49 0.36
N VAL A 87 -6.33 -15.43 0.91
CA VAL A 87 -6.00 -14.05 0.49
C VAL A 87 -4.86 -13.43 1.28
N ARG A 88 -4.51 -13.98 2.44
CA ARG A 88 -3.41 -13.49 3.27
C ARG A 88 -2.12 -13.36 2.44
N PRO A 89 -1.46 -12.20 2.43
CA PRO A 89 -0.17 -12.02 1.77
C PRO A 89 0.90 -12.96 2.34
N ALA A 90 2.01 -13.13 1.61
CA ALA A 90 3.16 -13.84 2.16
C ALA A 90 3.78 -13.04 3.33
N ASP A 91 4.32 -13.73 4.34
CA ASP A 91 4.92 -13.08 5.52
C ASP A 91 6.03 -12.09 5.11
N GLU A 92 6.83 -12.42 4.09
CA GLU A 92 7.83 -11.52 3.50
C GLU A 92 7.21 -10.21 2.97
N THR A 93 6.01 -10.27 2.40
CA THR A 93 5.31 -9.05 1.92
C THR A 93 4.87 -8.17 3.08
N LEU A 94 4.42 -8.78 4.19
CA LEU A 94 4.05 -8.04 5.40
C LEU A 94 5.28 -7.32 5.99
N GLU A 95 6.39 -8.05 6.15
CA GLU A 95 7.66 -7.50 6.66
C GLU A 95 8.20 -6.35 5.79
N LEU A 96 8.10 -6.48 4.46
CA LEU A 96 8.51 -5.44 3.52
C LEU A 96 7.66 -4.17 3.65
N VAL A 97 6.33 -4.31 3.80
CA VAL A 97 5.42 -3.17 3.97
C VAL A 97 5.64 -2.48 5.31
N GLU A 98 5.79 -3.25 6.40
CA GLU A 98 6.10 -2.70 7.72
C GLU A 98 7.42 -1.93 7.71
N SER A 99 8.46 -2.51 7.10
CA SER A 99 9.78 -1.86 6.98
C SER A 99 9.70 -0.57 6.16
N TRP A 100 9.02 -0.62 5.01
CA TRP A 100 8.81 0.55 4.17
C TRP A 100 8.07 1.68 4.90
N LEU A 101 6.99 1.37 5.64
CA LEU A 101 6.25 2.38 6.41
C LEU A 101 7.10 2.94 7.57
N ALA A 102 7.90 2.10 8.23
CA ALA A 102 8.80 2.52 9.30
C ALA A 102 9.89 3.50 8.82
N GLU A 103 10.37 3.37 7.57
CA GLU A 103 11.33 4.32 6.97
C GLU A 103 10.75 5.76 6.89
N TYR A 104 9.43 5.91 6.81
CA TYR A 104 8.73 7.20 6.82
C TYR A 104 8.25 7.63 8.21
N GLY A 105 8.67 6.92 9.26
CA GLY A 105 8.39 7.26 10.66
C GLY A 105 7.01 6.79 11.16
N VAL A 106 6.40 5.81 10.49
CA VAL A 106 5.16 5.18 10.95
C VAL A 106 5.50 4.09 11.97
N ASP A 107 4.90 4.14 13.16
CA ASP A 107 5.06 3.09 14.17
C ASP A 107 4.22 1.85 13.74
N PRO A 108 4.78 0.63 13.78
CA PRO A 108 4.01 -0.59 13.56
C PRO A 108 2.74 -0.71 14.42
N LEU A 109 2.70 -0.06 15.59
CA LEU A 109 1.53 -0.01 16.47
C LEU A 109 0.38 0.85 15.93
N ASP A 110 0.67 1.78 15.00
CA ASP A 110 -0.32 2.64 14.36
C ASP A 110 -0.93 2.00 13.10
N LEU A 111 -0.49 0.78 12.74
CA LEU A 111 -0.99 0.03 11.59
C LEU A 111 -2.23 -0.78 11.97
N ASP A 112 -3.37 -0.45 11.34
CA ASP A 112 -4.59 -1.23 11.48
C ASP A 112 -4.70 -2.25 10.33
N TRP A 113 -4.49 -3.53 10.66
CA TRP A 113 -4.56 -4.62 9.69
C TRP A 113 -5.95 -5.23 9.64
N SER A 114 -6.44 -5.44 8.41
CA SER A 114 -7.61 -6.28 8.17
C SER A 114 -7.43 -7.71 8.72
N PRO A 115 -8.52 -8.46 8.99
CA PRO A 115 -8.43 -9.82 9.52
C PRO A 115 -7.61 -10.80 8.67
N ALA A 116 -7.55 -10.59 7.35
CA ALA A 116 -6.73 -11.40 6.44
C ALA A 116 -5.34 -10.79 6.19
N GLN A 117 -5.03 -9.63 6.77
CA GLN A 117 -3.79 -8.87 6.58
C GLN A 117 -3.52 -8.47 5.11
N ASP A 118 -4.54 -8.49 4.26
CA ASP A 118 -4.43 -8.09 2.85
C ASP A 118 -4.66 -6.58 2.63
N TRP A 119 -5.14 -5.89 3.67
CA TRP A 119 -5.20 -4.44 3.77
C TRP A 119 -4.58 -3.94 5.06
N VAL A 120 -3.87 -2.81 4.96
CA VAL A 120 -3.43 -1.99 6.10
C VAL A 120 -3.95 -0.57 5.96
N SER A 121 -4.50 -0.05 7.05
CA SER A 121 -4.98 1.33 7.18
C SER A 121 -4.02 2.12 8.07
N VAL A 122 -3.66 3.32 7.64
CA VAL A 122 -2.76 4.22 8.38
C VAL A 122 -3.17 5.67 8.20
N THR A 123 -3.14 6.47 9.27
CA THR A 123 -3.45 7.91 9.20
C THR A 123 -2.18 8.74 9.29
N LEU A 124 -1.86 9.48 8.24
CA LEU A 124 -0.60 10.23 8.11
C LEU A 124 -0.84 11.68 7.66
N PRO A 125 0.02 12.64 8.06
CA PRO A 125 -0.05 13.99 7.54
C PRO A 125 0.37 14.06 6.07
N VAL A 126 -0.21 14.98 5.30
CA VAL A 126 0.01 15.15 3.85
C VAL A 126 1.49 15.15 3.48
N ASN A 127 2.35 15.86 4.23
CA ASN A 127 3.78 15.93 3.91
C ASN A 127 4.50 14.55 3.96
N VAL A 128 4.06 13.67 4.86
CA VAL A 128 4.59 12.30 4.96
C VAL A 128 4.05 11.48 3.81
N VAL A 129 2.74 11.59 3.50
CA VAL A 129 2.12 10.87 2.38
C VAL A 129 2.74 11.25 1.03
N GLU A 130 2.95 12.53 0.78
CA GLU A 130 3.61 13.03 -0.44
C GLU A 130 5.01 12.44 -0.60
N SER A 131 5.77 12.32 0.50
CA SER A 131 7.10 11.72 0.49
C SER A 131 7.05 10.20 0.28
N LEU A 132 6.07 9.54 0.92
CA LEU A 132 5.89 8.08 0.90
C LEU A 132 5.41 7.55 -0.44
N LEU A 133 4.62 8.33 -1.18
CA LEU A 133 4.05 7.96 -2.49
C LEU A 133 4.71 8.69 -3.67
N ASP A 134 5.68 9.56 -3.42
CA ASP A 134 6.31 10.43 -4.44
C ASP A 134 5.26 11.19 -5.28
N THR A 135 4.38 11.93 -4.59
CA THR A 135 3.23 12.63 -5.21
C THR A 135 2.94 13.97 -4.55
N ASN A 136 1.99 14.72 -5.11
CA ASN A 136 1.50 15.99 -4.57
C ASN A 136 -0.01 15.96 -4.35
N TYR A 137 -0.45 16.47 -3.21
CA TYR A 137 -1.87 16.63 -2.89
C TYR A 137 -2.29 18.10 -2.99
N SER A 138 -3.48 18.31 -3.57
CA SER A 138 -4.11 19.62 -3.69
C SER A 138 -5.54 19.59 -3.21
N VAL A 139 -6.04 20.73 -2.77
CA VAL A 139 -7.45 20.95 -2.43
C VAL A 139 -8.19 21.34 -3.70
N TYR A 140 -9.32 20.69 -3.94
CA TYR A 140 -10.22 20.98 -5.05
C TYR A 140 -11.57 21.49 -4.54
N ARG A 141 -12.24 22.30 -5.35
CA ARG A 141 -13.59 22.79 -5.08
C ARG A 141 -14.44 22.67 -6.33
N HIS A 142 -15.68 22.22 -6.17
CA HIS A 142 -16.63 22.19 -7.27
C HIS A 142 -17.33 23.54 -7.45
N GLU A 143 -17.78 23.86 -8.66
CA GLU A 143 -18.40 25.15 -9.00
C GLU A 143 -19.71 25.44 -8.24
N ASP A 144 -20.42 24.41 -7.78
CA ASP A 144 -21.61 24.54 -6.93
C ASP A 144 -21.30 24.76 -5.45
N GLY A 145 -20.02 24.78 -5.07
CA GLY A 145 -19.57 24.97 -3.70
C GLY A 145 -19.54 23.71 -2.85
N ALA A 146 -19.77 22.53 -3.45
CA ALA A 146 -19.46 21.24 -2.85
C ALA A 146 -17.94 20.95 -2.83
#